data_AF-A0A965HM20-F1
#
_entry.id   AF-A0A965HM20-F1
#
_cell.length_a   1.000
_cell.length_b   1.000
_cell.length_c   1.000
_cell.angle_alpha   90.00
_cell.angle_beta   90.00
_cell.angle_gamma   90.00
#
_symmetry.space_group_name_H-M   'P 1'
#
loop_
_entity.id
_entity.type
_entity.pdbx_description
1 polymer ?
#
loop_
_entity_poly.entity_id
_entity_poly.type
_entity_poly.pdbx_seq_one_letter_code
_entity_poly.pdbx_strand_id
1 'polypeptide(L)'
;MELLDQLVRKEMLLLQERRTVKAPARTSPTETVIIREQPRYPTWVRVSDICRTSKNQTSILPISPSTWWKGVRAGTFPPPVKFGRASLWKLADVLELVDRVGA
;
A
#
# COMPACT_ATOMS: atom_id res chain seq x y z
N MET A 1 -44.75 22.99 -5.38
CA MET A 1 -45.06 21.56 -5.52
C MET A 1 -44.07 20.83 -6.41
N GLU A 2 -43.53 21.44 -7.47
CA GLU A 2 -42.55 20.80 -8.38
C GLU A 2 -41.09 20.87 -7.87
N LEU A 3 -40.72 21.95 -7.18
CA LEU A 3 -39.38 22.14 -6.59
C LEU A 3 -39.12 21.28 -5.34
N LEU A 4 -40.17 21.01 -4.53
CA LEU A 4 -40.06 20.09 -3.39
C LEU A 4 -39.90 18.64 -3.87
N ASP A 5 -40.57 18.25 -4.95
CA ASP A 5 -40.44 16.89 -5.51
C ASP A 5 -39.06 16.66 -6.15
N GLN A 6 -38.49 17.69 -6.80
CA GLN A 6 -37.10 17.70 -7.28
C GLN A 6 -36.08 17.61 -6.14
N LEU A 7 -36.29 18.34 -5.04
CA LEU A 7 -35.41 18.32 -3.86
C LEU A 7 -35.44 16.97 -3.15
N VAL A 8 -36.63 16.42 -2.90
CA VAL A 8 -36.78 15.12 -2.23
C VAL A 8 -36.21 13.97 -3.09
N ARG A 9 -36.34 14.04 -4.43
CA ARG A 9 -35.72 13.06 -5.34
C ARG A 9 -34.19 13.17 -5.38
N LYS A 10 -33.64 14.39 -5.35
CA LYS A 10 -32.20 14.62 -5.28
C LYS A 10 -31.62 14.19 -3.92
N GLU A 11 -32.38 14.38 -2.85
CA GLU A 11 -32.05 13.94 -1.49
C GLU A 11 -32.10 12.41 -1.35
N MET A 12 -33.09 11.74 -1.98
CA MET A 12 -33.14 10.28 -2.07
C MET A 12 -31.97 9.68 -2.86
N LEU A 13 -31.53 10.33 -3.94
CA LEU A 13 -30.33 9.91 -4.70
C LEU A 13 -29.04 10.05 -3.88
N LEU A 14 -28.88 11.14 -3.14
CA LEU A 14 -27.73 11.36 -2.25
C LEU A 14 -27.70 10.39 -1.05
N LEU A 15 -28.85 9.85 -0.64
CA LEU A 15 -28.93 8.82 0.41
C LEU A 15 -28.61 7.40 -0.10
N GLN A 16 -28.77 7.13 -1.40
CA GLN A 16 -28.35 5.85 -2.01
C GLN A 16 -26.84 5.75 -2.20
N GLU A 17 -26.14 6.86 -2.47
CA GLU A 17 -24.67 6.88 -2.52
C GLU A 17 -23.98 6.83 -1.14
N ARG A 18 -24.75 6.99 -0.05
CA ARG A 18 -24.25 6.86 1.34
C ARG A 18 -24.20 5.42 1.86
N ARG A 19 -24.64 4.43 1.07
CA ARG A 19 -24.59 3.00 1.44
C ARG A 19 -23.46 2.28 0.70
N THR A 20 -22.21 2.49 1.13
CA THR A 20 -21.19 1.43 1.33
C THR A 20 -19.86 2.03 1.81
N VAL A 21 -19.84 2.63 3.01
CA VAL A 21 -18.58 2.67 3.77
C VAL A 21 -18.87 2.14 5.17
N LYS A 22 -18.44 0.90 5.41
CA LYS A 22 -18.39 0.29 6.74
C LYS A 22 -17.43 1.14 7.58
N ALA A 23 -17.95 1.84 8.59
CA ALA A 23 -17.14 2.56 9.56
C ALA A 23 -16.18 1.57 10.28
N PRO A 24 -14.85 1.76 10.25
CA PRO A 24 -13.97 1.00 11.13
C PRO A 24 -14.16 1.49 12.57
N ALA A 25 -14.32 0.56 13.50
CA ALA A 25 -14.44 0.89 14.92
C ALA A 25 -13.14 1.54 15.42
N ARG A 26 -13.26 2.78 15.91
CA ARG A 26 -12.30 3.56 16.72
C ARG A 26 -11.12 4.22 15.97
N THR A 27 -11.35 5.30 15.22
CA THR A 27 -10.28 6.24 14.80
C THR A 27 -10.25 7.50 15.68
N SER A 28 -9.06 7.82 16.21
CA SER A 28 -8.76 9.05 16.97
C SER A 28 -8.34 10.19 16.01
N PRO A 29 -8.31 11.46 16.47
CA PRO A 29 -8.21 12.66 15.64
C PRO A 29 -6.81 12.93 15.04
N THR A 30 -6.14 11.90 14.55
CA THR A 30 -4.94 12.09 13.67
C THR A 30 -5.37 12.31 12.22
N GLU A 31 -6.64 12.10 11.93
CA GLU A 31 -7.23 12.23 10.61
C GLU A 31 -7.49 13.69 10.21
N THR A 32 -6.65 14.66 10.65
CA THR A 32 -6.47 16.08 10.20
C THR A 32 -5.34 16.38 9.18
N VAL A 33 -4.14 15.85 9.41
CA VAL A 33 -2.91 16.50 8.96
C VAL A 33 -1.94 15.38 8.58
N ILE A 34 -1.77 15.01 7.30
CA ILE A 34 -0.70 15.44 6.39
C ILE A 34 -0.94 14.53 5.16
N ILE A 35 -1.17 15.06 3.94
CA ILE A 35 -0.96 14.33 2.64
C ILE A 35 -1.46 12.85 2.66
N ARG A 36 -2.79 12.63 2.57
CA ARG A 36 -3.52 11.56 3.28
C ARG A 36 -3.92 10.29 2.50
N GLU A 37 -3.17 9.84 1.51
CA GLU A 37 -3.35 8.48 0.95
C GLU A 37 -2.04 7.70 1.05
N GLN A 38 -1.75 7.17 2.24
CA GLN A 38 -0.68 6.20 2.41
C GLN A 38 -1.19 4.84 1.91
N PRO A 39 -0.45 4.14 1.03
CA PRO A 39 -0.98 3.05 0.23
C PRO A 39 -1.31 1.83 1.10
N ARG A 40 -2.14 0.94 0.55
CA ARG A 40 -2.58 -0.35 1.14
C ARG A 40 -1.44 -1.38 1.30
N TYR A 41 -0.22 -0.96 1.60
CA TYR A 41 0.94 -1.80 1.86
C TYR A 41 1.58 -1.42 3.20
N PRO A 42 2.06 -2.40 3.98
CA PRO A 42 2.85 -2.09 5.17
C PRO A 42 4.12 -1.33 4.77
N THR A 43 4.50 -0.34 5.57
CA THR A 43 5.73 0.45 5.37
C THR A 43 6.99 -0.42 5.34
N TRP A 44 6.92 -1.60 5.95
CA TRP A 44 7.98 -2.59 6.02
C TRP A 44 7.60 -3.84 5.24
N VAL A 45 8.47 -4.28 4.35
CA VAL A 45 8.26 -5.44 3.49
C VAL A 45 9.32 -6.50 3.74
N ARG A 46 8.95 -7.77 3.55
CA ARG A 46 9.87 -8.91 3.57
C ARG A 46 10.25 -9.31 2.15
N VAL A 47 11.27 -10.14 2.04
CA VAL A 47 11.68 -10.73 0.76
C VAL A 47 10.54 -11.42 0.01
N SER A 48 9.56 -11.99 0.73
CA SER A 48 8.38 -12.63 0.14
C SER A 48 7.42 -11.67 -0.53
N ASP A 49 7.45 -10.40 -0.15
CA ASP A 49 6.58 -9.35 -0.68
C ASP A 49 7.29 -8.63 -1.84
N ILE A 50 8.62 -8.56 -1.77
CA ILE A 50 9.46 -7.99 -2.82
C ILE A 50 9.58 -8.95 -4.01
N CYS A 51 9.91 -10.22 -3.76
CA CYS A 51 10.29 -11.18 -4.79
C CYS A 51 9.19 -12.19 -5.07
N ARG A 52 9.08 -12.62 -6.33
CA ARG A 52 8.15 -13.66 -6.74
C ARG A 52 8.52 -15.00 -6.14
N THR A 53 7.53 -15.66 -5.55
CA THR A 53 7.63 -17.04 -5.07
C THR A 53 6.41 -17.83 -5.56
N SER A 54 6.49 -19.16 -5.57
CA SER A 54 5.36 -20.00 -5.98
C SER A 54 4.13 -19.81 -5.06
N LYS A 55 4.36 -19.46 -3.80
CA LYS A 55 3.32 -19.25 -2.78
C LYS A 55 2.77 -17.83 -2.73
N ASN A 56 3.47 -16.84 -3.29
CA ASN A 56 3.05 -15.45 -3.31
C ASN A 56 3.20 -14.90 -4.72
N GLN A 57 2.08 -14.82 -5.42
CA GLN A 57 1.99 -14.33 -6.79
C GLN A 57 1.98 -12.80 -6.86
N THR A 58 1.61 -12.12 -5.76
CA THR A 58 1.53 -10.65 -5.66
C THR A 58 2.82 -10.09 -5.07
N SER A 59 3.89 -10.15 -5.85
CA SER A 59 5.21 -9.62 -5.49
C SER A 59 5.55 -8.37 -6.32
N ILE A 60 6.32 -7.45 -5.74
CA ILE A 60 6.71 -6.19 -6.41
C ILE A 60 7.58 -6.45 -7.65
N LEU A 61 8.55 -7.37 -7.54
CA LEU A 61 9.52 -7.67 -8.59
C LEU A 61 9.39 -9.13 -9.07
N PRO A 62 9.45 -9.38 -10.39
CA PRO A 62 9.38 -10.73 -10.96
C PRO A 62 10.74 -11.47 -10.89
N ILE A 63 11.47 -11.33 -9.78
CA ILE A 63 12.76 -11.99 -9.55
C ILE A 63 12.67 -12.97 -8.39
N SER A 64 13.61 -13.91 -8.33
CA SER A 64 13.71 -14.85 -7.22
C SER A 64 14.34 -14.18 -5.97
N PRO A 65 14.02 -14.68 -4.76
CA PRO A 65 14.66 -14.22 -3.52
C PRO A 65 16.20 -14.34 -3.54
N SER A 66 16.75 -15.35 -4.22
CA SER A 66 18.21 -15.54 -4.28
C SER A 66 18.89 -14.44 -5.09
N THR A 67 18.26 -13.97 -6.18
CA THR A 67 18.75 -12.82 -6.94
C THR A 67 18.71 -11.55 -6.09
N TRP A 68 17.66 -11.35 -5.30
CA TRP A 68 17.60 -10.24 -4.36
C TRP A 68 18.75 -10.25 -3.35
N TRP A 69 19.00 -11.38 -2.68
CA TRP A 69 20.11 -11.48 -1.74
C TRP A 69 21.49 -11.28 -2.38
N LYS A 70 21.67 -11.72 -3.63
CA LYS A 70 22.91 -11.43 -4.39
C LYS A 70 23.08 -9.94 -4.63
N GLY A 71 22.02 -9.23 -5.06
CA GLY A 71 22.07 -7.79 -5.28
C GLY A 71 22.28 -6.99 -3.99
N VAL A 72 21.71 -7.45 -2.87
CA VAL A 72 22.00 -6.87 -1.54
C VAL A 72 23.47 -7.05 -1.18
N ARG A 73 24.05 -8.25 -1.38
CA ARG A 73 25.47 -8.51 -1.10
C ARG A 73 26.41 -7.72 -2.02
N ALA A 74 25.99 -7.46 -3.26
CA ALA A 74 26.72 -6.65 -4.22
C ALA A 74 26.60 -5.14 -3.98
N GLY A 75 25.72 -4.70 -3.06
CA GLY A 75 25.46 -3.28 -2.78
C GLY A 75 24.56 -2.59 -3.81
N THR A 76 23.96 -3.33 -4.74
CA THR A 76 23.05 -2.79 -5.76
C THR A 76 21.64 -2.54 -5.20
N PHE A 77 21.20 -3.40 -4.26
CA PHE A 77 19.87 -3.34 -3.63
C PHE A 77 19.97 -2.81 -2.20
N PRO A 78 18.89 -2.23 -1.64
CA PRO A 78 18.92 -1.64 -0.31
C PRO A 78 19.25 -2.70 0.77
N PRO A 79 20.06 -2.33 1.78
CA PRO A 79 20.41 -3.25 2.86
C PRO A 79 19.19 -3.56 3.74
N PRO A 80 19.09 -4.78 4.27
CA PRO A 80 18.02 -5.15 5.19
C PRO A 80 18.18 -4.48 6.55
N VAL A 81 17.07 -4.02 7.12
CA VAL A 81 16.94 -3.69 8.53
C VAL A 81 16.63 -4.97 9.31
N LYS A 82 17.44 -5.28 10.31
CA LYS A 82 17.25 -6.47 11.16
C LYS A 82 16.23 -6.17 12.25
N PHE A 83 15.20 -7.02 12.34
CA PHE A 83 14.23 -7.00 13.43
C PHE A 83 14.13 -8.40 14.03
N GLY A 84 14.95 -8.65 15.06
CA GLY A 84 15.15 -9.98 15.63
C GLY A 84 15.69 -10.97 14.59
N ARG A 85 14.92 -12.03 14.31
CA ARG A 85 15.28 -13.04 13.30
C ARG A 85 14.83 -12.68 11.88
N ALA A 86 14.02 -11.63 11.73
CA ALA A 86 13.49 -11.19 10.44
C ALA A 86 14.41 -10.14 9.79
N SER A 87 14.43 -10.16 8.45
CA SER A 87 15.02 -9.08 7.64
C SER A 87 13.88 -8.33 6.99
N LEU A 88 13.86 -7.01 7.18
CA LEU A 88 12.84 -6.10 6.68
C LEU A 88 13.48 -5.05 5.79
N TRP A 89 12.71 -4.53 4.85
CA TRP A 89 13.09 -3.40 4.02
C TRP A 89 12.01 -2.33 4.12
N LYS A 90 12.40 -1.07 4.01
CA LYS A 90 11.43 0.00 3.82
C LYS A 90 10.84 -0.12 2.42
N LEU A 91 9.53 0.01 2.32
CA LEU A 91 8.85 -0.02 1.04
C LEU A 91 9.35 1.11 0.12
N ALA A 92 9.58 2.30 0.67
CA ALA A 92 10.08 3.46 -0.08
C ALA A 92 11.41 3.15 -0.79
N ASP A 93 12.41 2.63 -0.07
CA ASP A 93 13.73 2.30 -0.63
C ASP A 93 13.64 1.25 -1.76
N VAL A 94 12.71 0.29 -1.63
CA VAL A 94 12.47 -0.73 -2.67
C VAL A 94 11.82 -0.10 -3.92
N LEU A 95 10.86 0.79 -3.74
CA LEU A 95 10.21 1.49 -4.85
C LEU A 95 11.16 2.45 -5.57
N GLU A 96 12.01 3.16 -4.84
CA GLU A 96 13.05 4.01 -5.41
C GLU A 96 14.04 3.21 -6.27
N LEU A 97 14.41 2.01 -5.81
CA LEU A 97 15.22 1.09 -6.63
C LEU A 97 14.50 0.70 -7.93
N VAL A 98 13.21 0.38 -7.86
CA VAL A 98 12.41 0.00 -9.04
C VAL A 98 12.37 1.15 -10.04
N ASP A 99 12.13 2.37 -9.56
CA ASP A 99 12.09 3.58 -10.37
C ASP A 99 13.44 3.84 -11.06
N ARG A 100 14.55 3.73 -10.31
CA ARG A 100 15.91 3.90 -10.84
C ARG A 100 16.31 2.87 -11.91
N VAL A 101 15.77 1.65 -11.83
CA VAL A 101 16.07 0.57 -12.80
C VAL A 101 15.11 0.57 -14.00
N GLY A 102 13.89 1.09 -13.80
CA GLY A 102 12.87 1.17 -14.84
C GLY A 102 12.97 2.42 -15.73
N ALA A 103 13.68 3.46 -15.29
CA ALA A 103 14.07 4.62 -16.09
C ALA A 103 15.24 4.29 -17.04
#